data_AF-A0A8T0UT24-F1
#
_entry.id   AF-A0A8T0UT24-F1
#
_cell.length_a   1.000
_cell.length_b   1.000
_cell.length_c   1.000
_cell.angle_alpha   90.00
_cell.angle_beta   90.00
_cell.angle_gamma   90.00
#
_symmetry.space_group_name_H-M   'P 1'
#
loop_
_entity.id
_entity.type
_entity.pdbx_description
1 polymer ?
#
loop_
_entity_poly.entity_id
_entity_poly.type
_entity_poly.pdbx_seq_one_letter_code
_entity_poly.pdbx_strand_id
1 'polypeptide(L)'
;MASVARVAAAALVVLGLASLAAAQMESCNGELPPVLAANYSGLACQPVWNNFVLRYHQDKNNVLRVVLSTMYSTGWVGMGFSRDGLMIGSSAMVGWIGKKGLPHIRQFALRGKSSSKVVVDRGFLVSNDNDHDHTVVVQQAKIYLAFQLKFSYRLTHHKIQADIPAHRGLGIFVLFLGILQILAFFLRPNADSKYRKYWNWYHHWAGRLALFFASVNIVLGIHVGGADNSWKIGYGFNLAVILVAVVALEFMLWTRWSKNSTSTPTY
;
A
#
# COMPACT_ATOMS: atom_id res chain seq x y z
N MET A 1 -26.99 18.98 -26.25
CA MET A 1 -27.29 17.64 -25.70
C MET A 1 -26.07 16.73 -25.58
N ALA A 2 -25.14 16.68 -26.55
CA ALA A 2 -23.94 15.82 -26.48
C ALA A 2 -22.93 16.15 -25.35
N SER A 3 -22.88 17.40 -24.88
CA SER A 3 -21.98 17.82 -23.79
C SER A 3 -22.42 17.29 -22.41
N VAL A 4 -23.73 17.28 -22.14
CA VAL A 4 -24.32 16.82 -20.86
C VAL A 4 -24.16 15.31 -20.69
N ALA A 5 -24.31 14.54 -21.77
CA ALA A 5 -24.12 13.08 -21.76
C ALA A 5 -22.67 12.67 -21.45
N ARG A 6 -21.68 13.46 -21.88
CA ARG A 6 -20.25 13.19 -21.64
C ARG A 6 -19.82 13.50 -20.20
N VAL A 7 -20.39 14.53 -19.60
CA VAL A 7 -20.16 14.88 -18.19
C VAL A 7 -20.80 13.85 -17.26
N ALA A 8 -22.01 13.37 -17.58
CA ALA A 8 -22.69 12.32 -16.82
C ALA A 8 -21.93 10.98 -16.85
N ALA A 9 -21.37 10.59 -18.00
CA ALA A 9 -20.58 9.36 -18.13
C ALA A 9 -19.29 9.41 -17.28
N ALA A 10 -18.60 10.56 -17.23
CA ALA A 10 -17.40 10.73 -16.39
C ALA A 10 -17.72 10.70 -14.88
N ALA A 11 -18.85 11.29 -14.46
CA ALA A 11 -19.28 11.27 -13.06
C ALA A 11 -19.68 9.87 -12.57
N LEU A 12 -20.32 9.06 -13.43
CA LEU A 12 -20.68 7.67 -13.12
C LEU A 12 -19.46 6.75 -12.96
N VAL A 13 -18.37 6.99 -13.70
CA VAL A 13 -17.12 6.24 -13.54
C VAL A 13 -16.41 6.60 -12.22
N VAL A 14 -16.46 7.87 -11.81
CA VAL A 14 -15.86 8.33 -10.54
C VAL A 14 -16.66 7.86 -9.32
N LEU A 15 -17.99 7.84 -9.40
CA LEU A 15 -18.87 7.33 -8.33
C LEU A 15 -18.85 5.80 -8.22
N GLY A 16 -18.67 5.08 -9.33
CA GLY A 16 -18.59 3.61 -9.36
C GLY A 16 -17.30 3.04 -8.75
N LEU A 17 -16.19 3.80 -8.75
CA LEU A 17 -14.94 3.37 -8.12
C LEU A 17 -14.94 3.56 -6.60
N ALA A 18 -15.74 4.49 -6.07
CA ALA A 18 -15.83 4.73 -4.63
C ALA A 18 -16.65 3.66 -3.88
N SER A 19 -17.49 2.91 -4.58
CA SER A 19 -18.49 2.00 -4.00
C SER A 19 -18.06 0.53 -3.92
N LEU A 20 -16.88 0.16 -4.42
CA LEU A 20 -16.33 -1.20 -4.32
C LEU A 20 -15.43 -1.43 -3.09
N ALA A 21 -15.16 -0.40 -2.28
CA ALA A 21 -14.25 -0.50 -1.14
C ALA A 21 -14.91 -0.95 0.18
N ALA A 22 -16.21 -1.28 0.18
CA ALA A 22 -16.93 -1.74 1.36
C ALA A 22 -17.34 -3.21 1.25
N ALA A 23 -16.41 -4.09 0.86
CA ALA A 23 -16.58 -5.52 1.12
C ALA A 23 -16.44 -5.74 2.64
N GLN A 24 -17.48 -6.34 3.23
CA GLN A 24 -17.71 -6.49 4.66
C GLN A 24 -16.45 -6.93 5.44
N MET A 25 -16.01 -6.07 6.35
CA MET A 25 -14.96 -6.38 7.32
C MET A 25 -15.51 -7.41 8.32
N GLU A 26 -15.11 -8.67 8.20
CA GLU A 26 -15.49 -9.72 9.16
C GLU A 26 -15.06 -9.32 10.58
N SER A 27 -16.02 -9.35 11.49
CA SER A 27 -15.96 -8.66 12.77
C SER A 27 -15.09 -9.38 13.81
N CYS A 28 -14.46 -8.57 14.67
CA CYS A 28 -13.87 -8.99 15.95
C CYS A 28 -14.85 -9.71 16.89
N ASN A 29 -16.14 -9.71 16.59
CA ASN A 29 -17.19 -10.36 17.36
C ASN A 29 -17.22 -11.89 17.21
N GLY A 30 -16.45 -12.48 16.29
CA GLY A 30 -16.38 -13.94 16.17
C GLY A 30 -15.66 -14.59 17.37
N GLU A 31 -16.23 -15.65 17.93
CA GLU A 31 -15.60 -16.45 18.98
C GLU A 31 -14.39 -17.23 18.45
N LEU A 32 -13.41 -17.45 19.32
CA LEU A 32 -12.28 -18.32 19.01
C LEU A 32 -12.68 -19.80 19.16
N PRO A 33 -12.10 -20.71 18.36
CA PRO A 33 -12.23 -22.15 18.56
C PRO A 33 -12.00 -22.55 20.02
N PRO A 34 -12.76 -23.50 20.59
CA PRO A 34 -12.60 -23.91 21.99
C PRO A 34 -11.16 -24.29 22.36
N VAL A 35 -10.43 -24.91 21.43
CA VAL A 35 -9.00 -25.28 21.59
C VAL A 35 -8.09 -24.06 21.80
N LEU A 36 -8.45 -22.89 21.25
CA LEU A 36 -7.71 -21.64 21.45
C LEU A 36 -8.29 -20.80 22.59
N ALA A 37 -9.61 -20.84 22.81
CA ALA A 37 -10.29 -20.00 23.80
C ALA A 37 -9.74 -20.17 25.23
N ALA A 38 -9.25 -21.37 25.58
CA ALA A 38 -8.64 -21.64 26.89
C ALA A 38 -7.37 -20.81 27.14
N ASN A 39 -6.47 -20.72 26.15
CA ASN A 39 -5.15 -20.08 26.29
C ASN A 39 -5.09 -18.65 25.71
N TYR A 40 -6.07 -18.28 24.89
CA TYR A 40 -6.10 -17.04 24.10
C TYR A 40 -7.39 -16.22 24.31
N SER A 41 -7.85 -16.11 25.55
CA SER A 41 -8.98 -15.24 25.94
C SER A 41 -8.53 -13.80 26.25
N GLY A 42 -9.47 -12.85 26.18
CA GLY A 42 -9.22 -11.44 26.56
C GLY A 42 -8.26 -10.66 25.66
N LEU A 43 -8.05 -11.13 24.43
CA LEU A 43 -7.15 -10.48 23.47
C LEU A 43 -7.79 -9.21 22.89
N ALA A 44 -7.00 -8.15 22.73
CA ALA A 44 -7.37 -7.04 21.88
C ALA A 44 -7.57 -7.54 20.45
N CYS A 45 -8.57 -7.04 19.74
CA CYS A 45 -8.89 -7.49 18.39
C CYS A 45 -8.90 -6.33 17.41
N GLN A 46 -8.31 -6.55 16.24
CA GLN A 46 -8.32 -5.60 15.15
C GLN A 46 -8.46 -6.32 13.80
N PRO A 47 -9.46 -5.96 12.97
CA PRO A 47 -9.46 -6.38 11.58
C PRO A 47 -8.31 -5.68 10.85
N VAL A 48 -7.59 -6.42 10.01
CA VAL A 48 -6.39 -5.91 9.34
C VAL A 48 -6.59 -5.82 7.84
N TRP A 49 -5.93 -6.66 7.04
CA TRP A 49 -6.02 -6.63 5.59
C TRP A 49 -7.06 -7.65 5.10
N ASN A 50 -7.96 -7.23 4.21
CA ASN A 50 -9.00 -8.09 3.62
C ASN A 50 -9.88 -8.78 4.70
N ASN A 51 -9.85 -10.11 4.76
CA ASN A 51 -10.57 -10.96 5.72
C ASN A 51 -9.70 -11.43 6.89
N PHE A 52 -8.51 -10.85 7.06
CA PHE A 52 -7.64 -11.18 8.19
C PHE A 52 -8.07 -10.42 9.43
N VAL A 53 -8.16 -11.14 10.54
CA VAL A 53 -8.42 -10.60 11.88
C VAL A 53 -7.24 -10.95 12.77
N LEU A 54 -6.68 -9.94 13.42
CA LEU A 54 -5.58 -10.07 14.36
C LEU A 54 -6.10 -9.89 15.78
N ARG A 55 -5.88 -10.91 16.62
CA ARG A 55 -6.08 -10.82 18.06
C ARG A 55 -4.74 -10.92 18.78
N TYR A 56 -4.50 -10.04 19.76
CA TYR A 56 -3.21 -9.99 20.45
C TYR A 56 -3.32 -9.45 21.87
N HIS A 57 -2.38 -9.85 22.73
CA HIS A 57 -2.20 -9.30 24.07
C HIS A 57 -0.76 -9.54 24.51
N GLN A 58 -0.13 -8.52 25.10
CA GLN A 58 1.18 -8.67 25.72
C GLN A 58 1.05 -8.60 27.24
N ASP A 59 1.52 -9.63 27.93
CA ASP A 59 1.47 -9.68 29.40
C ASP A 59 2.62 -8.91 30.07
N LYS A 60 2.60 -8.89 31.41
CA LYS A 60 3.61 -8.21 32.25
C LYS A 60 5.02 -8.78 32.07
N ASN A 61 5.14 -10.02 31.59
CA ASN A 61 6.41 -10.66 31.32
C ASN A 61 6.88 -10.41 29.88
N ASN A 62 6.29 -9.45 29.17
CA ASN A 62 6.58 -9.14 27.77
C ASN A 62 6.33 -10.32 26.80
N VAL A 63 5.48 -11.28 27.18
CA VAL A 63 5.06 -12.37 26.27
C VAL A 63 3.86 -11.88 25.47
N LEU A 64 4.04 -11.76 24.16
CA LEU A 64 3.00 -11.43 23.20
C LEU A 64 2.30 -12.72 22.75
N ARG A 65 1.01 -12.82 23.06
CA ARG A 65 0.12 -13.84 22.51
C ARG A 65 -0.53 -13.28 21.25
N VAL A 66 -0.51 -14.04 20.17
CA VAL A 66 -1.08 -13.66 18.88
C VAL A 66 -1.99 -14.77 18.39
N VAL A 67 -3.16 -14.39 17.87
CA VAL A 67 -4.03 -15.24 17.05
C VAL A 67 -4.36 -14.49 15.77
N LEU A 68 -3.85 -14.97 14.65
CA LEU A 68 -4.18 -14.48 13.32
C LEU A 68 -5.18 -15.43 12.67
N SER A 69 -6.32 -14.92 12.24
CA SER A 69 -7.37 -15.73 11.59
C SER A 69 -7.79 -15.16 10.25
N THR A 70 -8.11 -16.03 9.30
CA THR A 70 -8.65 -15.67 7.98
C THR A 70 -9.41 -16.84 7.37
N MET A 71 -10.24 -16.59 6.34
CA MET A 71 -10.85 -17.67 5.55
C MET A 71 -9.76 -18.47 4.84
N TYR A 72 -9.86 -19.79 4.89
CA TYR A 72 -8.85 -20.74 4.42
C TYR A 72 -9.44 -21.72 3.43
N SER A 73 -8.94 -21.68 2.20
CA SER A 73 -9.23 -22.66 1.15
C SER A 73 -8.05 -23.60 0.94
N THR A 74 -6.85 -23.06 0.68
CA THR A 74 -5.58 -23.79 0.55
C THR A 74 -4.40 -22.86 0.85
N GLY A 75 -3.21 -23.42 1.12
CA GLY A 75 -1.95 -22.68 1.16
C GLY A 75 -1.40 -22.44 2.56
N TRP A 76 -0.91 -21.23 2.82
CA TRP A 76 -0.24 -20.85 4.05
C TRP A 76 -0.72 -19.48 4.53
N VAL A 77 -0.63 -19.26 5.83
CA VAL A 77 -0.90 -17.97 6.48
C VAL A 77 0.33 -17.57 7.27
N GLY A 78 0.72 -16.30 7.18
CA GLY A 78 1.92 -15.82 7.85
C GLY A 78 1.79 -14.39 8.36
N MET A 79 2.59 -14.09 9.37
CA MET A 79 2.76 -12.77 9.96
C MET A 79 4.24 -12.40 9.98
N GLY A 80 4.57 -11.24 9.43
CA GLY A 80 5.91 -10.66 9.48
C GLY A 80 6.10 -9.72 10.66
N PHE A 81 7.29 -9.75 11.25
CA PHE A 81 7.75 -8.90 12.33
C PHE A 81 9.00 -8.16 11.87
N SER A 82 8.89 -6.84 11.84
CA SER A 82 9.95 -5.94 11.39
C SER A 82 10.24 -4.89 12.46
N ARG A 83 11.53 -4.54 12.60
CA ARG A 83 11.96 -3.46 13.50
C ARG A 83 11.91 -2.08 12.84
N ASP A 84 12.00 -2.04 11.52
CA ASP A 84 12.12 -0.83 10.69
C ASP A 84 10.99 -0.71 9.64
N GLY A 85 10.07 -1.67 9.61
CA GLY A 85 8.98 -1.74 8.63
C GLY A 85 9.39 -2.35 7.28
N LEU A 86 10.65 -2.75 7.11
CA LEU A 86 11.15 -3.37 5.88
C LEU A 86 11.09 -4.90 5.96
N MET A 87 10.91 -5.56 4.82
CA MET A 87 10.92 -7.03 4.73
C MET A 87 12.30 -7.64 5.01
N ILE A 88 13.36 -7.04 4.45
CA ILE A 88 14.73 -7.59 4.60
C ILE A 88 15.21 -7.32 6.03
N GLY A 89 15.70 -8.35 6.71
CA GLY A 89 16.07 -8.29 8.12
C GLY A 89 14.92 -8.61 9.08
N SER A 90 13.70 -8.82 8.55
CA SER A 90 12.54 -9.23 9.35
C SER A 90 12.55 -10.73 9.67
N SER A 91 11.69 -11.10 10.61
CA SER A 91 11.32 -12.49 10.88
C SER A 91 9.84 -12.68 10.59
N ALA A 92 9.43 -13.88 10.19
CA ALA A 92 8.03 -14.21 9.97
C ALA A 92 7.65 -15.50 10.69
N MET A 93 6.42 -15.56 11.20
CA MET A 93 5.78 -16.82 11.63
C MET A 93 4.80 -17.23 10.54
N VAL A 94 4.93 -18.45 10.02
CA VAL A 94 4.09 -18.97 8.95
C VAL A 94 3.55 -20.32 9.35
N GLY A 95 2.23 -20.51 9.21
CA GLY A 95 1.57 -21.78 9.43
C GLY A 95 0.74 -22.23 8.23
N TRP A 96 0.62 -23.55 8.08
CA TRP A 96 -0.09 -24.20 6.99
C TRP A 96 -0.55 -25.60 7.39
N ILE A 97 -1.48 -26.16 6.62
CA ILE A 97 -1.86 -27.57 6.74
C ILE A 97 -1.08 -28.37 5.69
N GLY A 98 -0.29 -29.35 6.14
CA GLY A 98 0.49 -30.22 5.27
C GLY A 98 -0.38 -31.19 4.47
N LYS A 99 0.23 -31.89 3.50
CA LYS A 99 -0.48 -32.84 2.62
C LYS A 99 -1.21 -33.97 3.35
N LYS A 100 -0.76 -34.30 4.57
CA LYS A 100 -1.36 -35.33 5.45
C LYS A 100 -2.46 -34.76 6.38
N GLY A 101 -2.86 -33.51 6.21
CA GLY A 101 -3.79 -32.82 7.12
C GLY A 101 -3.15 -32.36 8.43
N LEU A 102 -1.84 -32.56 8.61
CA LEU A 102 -1.14 -32.17 9.83
C LEU A 102 -0.84 -30.67 9.85
N PRO A 103 -1.08 -29.98 10.98
CA PRO A 103 -0.73 -28.58 11.13
C PRO A 103 0.78 -28.40 11.24
N HIS A 104 1.29 -27.34 10.61
CA HIS A 104 2.68 -26.93 10.70
C HIS A 104 2.75 -25.43 10.96
N ILE A 105 3.68 -25.01 11.81
CA ILE A 105 4.05 -23.62 12.00
C ILE A 105 5.56 -23.53 12.18
N ARG A 106 6.18 -22.58 11.48
CA ARG A 106 7.62 -22.34 11.56
C ARG A 106 7.93 -20.87 11.51
N GLN A 107 9.08 -20.53 12.06
CA GLN A 107 9.67 -19.21 11.92
C GLN A 107 10.56 -19.15 10.68
N PHE A 108 10.64 -17.99 10.06
CA PHE A 108 11.48 -17.74 8.90
C PHE A 108 12.24 -16.42 9.05
N ALA A 109 13.54 -16.43 8.77
CA ALA A 109 14.34 -15.21 8.63
C ALA A 109 14.26 -14.71 7.18
N LEU A 110 13.82 -13.46 6.99
CA LEU A 110 13.68 -12.83 5.68
C LEU A 110 14.95 -12.04 5.35
N ARG A 111 15.98 -12.71 4.85
CA ARG A 111 17.30 -12.07 4.56
C ARG A 111 17.38 -11.42 3.19
N GLY A 112 16.31 -11.50 2.40
CA GLY A 112 16.22 -10.97 1.05
C GLY A 112 14.85 -11.21 0.45
N LYS A 113 14.64 -10.72 -0.78
CA LYS A 113 13.35 -10.81 -1.49
C LYS A 113 13.20 -12.09 -2.32
N SER A 114 14.26 -12.87 -2.50
CA SER A 114 14.23 -14.16 -3.21
C SER A 114 14.03 -15.33 -2.24
N SER A 115 13.43 -16.42 -2.73
CA SER A 115 13.16 -17.62 -1.93
C SER A 115 14.42 -18.21 -1.28
N SER A 116 15.57 -18.18 -1.97
CA SER A 116 16.86 -18.64 -1.45
C SER A 116 17.39 -17.82 -0.27
N LYS A 117 16.81 -16.64 0.00
CA LYS A 117 17.14 -15.79 1.15
C LYS A 117 16.11 -15.87 2.26
N VAL A 118 15.12 -16.76 2.16
CA VAL A 118 14.17 -17.07 3.22
C VAL A 118 14.67 -18.32 3.95
N VAL A 119 15.10 -18.16 5.20
CA VAL A 119 15.74 -19.24 5.97
C VAL A 119 14.77 -19.77 7.02
N VAL A 120 14.47 -21.06 6.95
CA VAL A 120 13.55 -21.76 7.86
C VAL A 120 14.18 -21.91 9.25
N ASP A 121 13.35 -21.86 10.30
CA ASP A 121 13.69 -22.03 11.71
C ASP A 121 14.79 -21.08 12.21
N ARG A 122 14.87 -19.90 11.59
CA ARG A 122 15.80 -18.81 11.93
C ARG A 122 15.04 -17.50 12.07
N GLY A 123 15.68 -16.51 12.68
CA GLY A 123 15.14 -15.17 12.88
C GLY A 123 15.34 -14.71 14.32
N PHE A 124 14.74 -13.57 14.68
CA PHE A 124 14.89 -12.95 15.99
C PHE A 124 13.71 -13.17 16.92
N LEU A 125 12.63 -13.84 16.48
CA LEU A 125 11.51 -14.11 17.37
C LEU A 125 11.91 -15.25 18.31
N VAL A 126 11.68 -15.04 19.59
CA VAL A 126 12.00 -15.99 20.64
C VAL A 126 10.69 -16.59 21.10
N SER A 127 10.55 -17.90 20.98
CA SER A 127 9.42 -18.63 21.54
C SER A 127 9.65 -18.78 23.05
N ASN A 128 8.57 -18.83 23.85
CA ASN A 128 8.70 -19.01 25.29
C ASN A 128 9.37 -20.36 25.63
N ASP A 129 10.12 -20.42 26.73
CA ASP A 129 11.04 -21.53 27.09
C ASP A 129 10.37 -22.91 27.27
N ASN A 130 9.03 -22.98 27.27
CA ASN A 130 8.25 -24.21 27.28
C ASN A 130 7.64 -24.46 25.90
N ASP A 131 8.36 -25.28 25.15
CA ASP A 131 8.18 -25.63 23.74
C ASP A 131 6.72 -25.87 23.27
N HIS A 132 6.40 -25.33 22.08
CA HIS A 132 5.31 -25.73 21.16
C HIS A 132 3.84 -25.28 21.33
N ASP A 133 3.47 -24.27 22.15
CA ASP A 133 2.06 -23.80 22.14
C ASP A 133 1.66 -22.99 20.86
N HIS A 134 2.52 -23.05 19.84
CA HIS A 134 2.21 -22.58 18.50
C HIS A 134 1.24 -23.55 17.83
N THR A 135 0.02 -23.09 17.61
CA THR A 135 -1.07 -23.94 17.14
C THR A 135 -1.58 -23.43 15.81
N VAL A 136 -1.79 -24.36 14.87
CA VAL A 136 -2.56 -24.10 13.64
C VAL A 136 -3.82 -24.93 13.69
N VAL A 137 -4.97 -24.26 13.59
CA VAL A 137 -6.28 -24.91 13.62
C VAL A 137 -7.06 -24.48 12.40
N VAL A 138 -7.75 -25.41 11.75
CA VAL A 138 -8.74 -25.09 10.71
C VAL A 138 -10.11 -25.51 11.22
N GLN A 139 -11.05 -24.57 11.28
CA GLN A 139 -12.42 -24.80 11.70
C GLN A 139 -13.37 -23.93 10.87
N GLN A 140 -14.46 -24.50 10.37
CA GLN A 140 -15.51 -23.77 9.63
C GLN A 140 -14.95 -22.87 8.51
N ALA A 141 -14.06 -23.42 7.68
CA ALA A 141 -13.38 -22.71 6.59
C ALA A 141 -12.50 -21.51 7.02
N LYS A 142 -12.12 -21.41 8.30
CA LYS A 142 -11.12 -20.45 8.79
C LYS A 142 -9.89 -21.17 9.31
N ILE A 143 -8.72 -20.64 8.98
CA ILE A 143 -7.45 -21.03 9.62
C ILE A 143 -7.14 -20.04 10.73
N TYR A 144 -6.65 -20.58 11.85
CA TYR A 144 -6.19 -19.85 13.01
C TYR A 144 -4.73 -20.18 13.21
N LEU A 145 -3.89 -19.16 13.18
CA LEU A 145 -2.47 -19.23 13.47
C LEU A 145 -2.25 -18.58 14.84
N ALA A 146 -2.06 -19.40 15.87
CA ALA A 146 -1.87 -18.96 17.25
C ALA A 146 -0.43 -19.24 17.70
N PHE A 147 0.22 -18.26 18.33
CA PHE A 147 1.60 -18.41 18.80
C PHE A 147 1.93 -17.40 19.89
N GLN A 148 3.00 -17.68 20.65
CA GLN A 148 3.49 -16.83 21.74
C GLN A 148 4.94 -16.42 21.50
N LEU A 149 5.23 -15.12 21.59
CA LEU A 149 6.58 -14.57 21.41
C LEU A 149 7.04 -13.82 22.64
N LYS A 150 8.26 -14.09 23.11
CA LYS A 150 8.90 -13.36 24.20
C LYS A 150 9.69 -12.17 23.65
N PHE A 151 9.40 -10.99 24.14
CA PHE A 151 10.17 -9.78 23.84
C PHE A 151 10.96 -9.32 25.08
N SER A 152 12.10 -8.66 24.87
CA SER A 152 12.87 -8.05 25.96
C SER A 152 12.21 -6.79 26.53
N TYR A 153 11.21 -6.24 25.84
CA TYR A 153 10.52 -5.00 26.19
C TYR A 153 9.04 -5.06 25.83
N ARG A 154 8.26 -4.15 26.41
CA ARG A 154 6.84 -3.97 26.09
C ARG A 154 6.70 -3.24 24.75
N LEU A 155 5.92 -3.80 23.84
CA LEU A 155 5.56 -3.19 22.57
C LEU A 155 4.58 -2.05 22.84
N THR A 156 5.09 -0.83 22.96
CA THR A 156 4.28 0.39 23.15
C THR A 156 3.95 1.07 21.82
N HIS A 157 4.80 0.87 20.80
CA HIS A 157 4.63 1.37 19.45
C HIS A 157 4.71 0.20 18.47
N HIS A 158 3.57 -0.39 18.15
CA HIS A 158 3.44 -1.41 17.13
C HIS A 158 2.58 -0.88 15.99
N LYS A 159 3.09 -0.99 14.77
CA LYS A 159 2.35 -0.61 13.57
C LYS A 159 1.92 -1.88 12.85
N ILE A 160 0.64 -2.24 13.00
CA ILE A 160 0.08 -3.48 12.45
C ILE A 160 -0.06 -3.40 10.92
N GLN A 161 -0.12 -2.19 10.37
CA GLN A 161 -0.09 -1.94 8.93
C GLN A 161 0.97 -0.90 8.63
N ALA A 162 1.89 -1.20 7.72
CA ALA A 162 2.80 -0.20 7.15
C ALA A 162 2.04 0.74 6.19
N ASP A 163 0.91 1.32 6.63
CA ASP A 163 0.34 2.49 5.97
C ASP A 163 1.35 3.61 6.14
N ILE A 164 1.77 4.26 5.06
CA ILE A 164 2.62 5.43 5.11
C ILE A 164 1.70 6.60 4.78
N PRO A 165 1.16 7.31 5.79
CA PRO A 165 0.12 8.30 5.57
C PRO A 165 0.53 9.38 4.55
N ALA A 166 1.82 9.72 4.52
CA ALA A 166 2.39 10.63 3.53
C ALA A 166 2.28 10.09 2.09
N HIS A 167 2.73 8.84 1.83
CA HIS A 167 2.63 8.23 0.50
C HIS A 167 1.17 8.04 0.07
N ARG A 168 0.32 7.60 0.99
CA ARG A 168 -1.12 7.44 0.75
C ARG A 168 -1.78 8.79 0.46
N GLY A 169 -1.53 9.80 1.28
CA GLY A 169 -2.09 11.14 1.13
C GLY A 169 -1.64 11.81 -0.17
N LEU A 170 -0.34 11.75 -0.49
CA LEU A 170 0.20 12.25 -1.75
C LEU A 170 -0.38 11.49 -2.95
N GLY A 171 -0.52 10.16 -2.87
CA GLY A 171 -1.13 9.35 -3.92
C GLY A 171 -2.58 9.73 -4.21
N ILE A 172 -3.40 9.91 -3.17
CA ILE A 172 -4.80 10.36 -3.30
C ILE A 172 -4.85 11.77 -3.92
N PHE A 173 -3.97 12.67 -3.47
CA PHE A 173 -3.88 14.02 -4.01
C PHE A 173 -3.50 14.04 -5.50
N VAL A 174 -2.53 13.22 -5.91
CA VAL A 174 -2.15 13.05 -7.32
C VAL A 174 -3.30 12.46 -8.14
N LEU A 175 -4.01 11.45 -7.61
CA LEU A 175 -5.17 10.87 -8.29
C LEU A 175 -6.27 11.92 -8.52
N PHE A 176 -6.55 12.75 -7.51
CA PHE A 176 -7.48 13.87 -7.61
C PHE A 176 -7.06 14.86 -8.71
N LEU A 177 -5.79 15.29 -8.72
CA LEU A 177 -5.26 16.16 -9.78
C LEU A 177 -5.34 15.50 -11.16
N GLY A 178 -5.11 14.18 -11.27
CA GLY A 178 -5.23 13.43 -12.52
C GLY A 178 -6.65 13.39 -13.07
N ILE A 179 -7.65 13.15 -12.21
CA ILE A 179 -9.07 13.23 -12.59
C ILE A 179 -9.40 14.63 -13.10
N LEU A 180 -8.94 15.66 -12.38
CA LEU A 180 -9.08 17.06 -12.78
C LEU A 180 -8.46 17.34 -14.17
N GLN A 181 -7.34 16.71 -14.53
CA GLN A 181 -6.75 16.82 -15.87
C GLN A 181 -7.61 16.19 -16.96
N ILE A 182 -8.12 14.98 -16.72
CA ILE A 182 -8.96 14.27 -17.69
C ILE A 182 -10.27 15.04 -17.90
N LEU A 183 -10.88 15.55 -16.83
CA LEU A 183 -12.07 16.41 -16.91
C LEU A 183 -11.76 17.72 -17.66
N ALA A 184 -10.59 18.32 -17.44
CA ALA A 184 -10.17 19.53 -18.16
C ALA A 184 -10.20 19.30 -19.68
N PHE A 185 -9.71 18.16 -20.15
CA PHE A 185 -9.72 17.82 -21.57
C PHE A 185 -11.13 17.82 -22.17
N PHE A 186 -12.11 17.22 -21.49
CA PHE A 186 -13.50 17.18 -21.97
C PHE A 186 -14.21 18.53 -21.86
N LEU A 187 -13.84 19.36 -20.88
CA LEU A 187 -14.41 20.69 -20.66
C LEU A 187 -13.63 21.80 -21.38
N ARG A 188 -12.80 21.45 -22.37
CA ARG A 188 -11.96 22.40 -23.12
C ARG A 188 -12.84 23.44 -23.84
N PRO A 189 -12.75 24.74 -23.49
CA PRO A 189 -13.50 25.79 -24.16
C PRO A 189 -13.00 26.08 -25.59
N ASN A 190 -13.86 26.67 -26.41
CA ASN A 190 -13.49 27.17 -27.74
C ASN A 190 -12.35 28.20 -27.66
N ALA A 191 -11.53 28.25 -28.72
CA ALA A 191 -10.31 29.06 -28.77
C ALA A 191 -10.57 30.56 -28.52
N ASP A 192 -11.68 31.08 -29.04
CA ASP A 192 -12.01 32.51 -28.99
C ASP A 192 -12.73 32.93 -27.69
N SER A 193 -12.97 31.98 -26.77
CA SER A 193 -13.68 32.26 -25.53
C SER A 193 -12.77 32.88 -24.47
N LYS A 194 -13.28 33.85 -23.70
CA LYS A 194 -12.59 34.39 -22.51
C LYS A 194 -12.23 33.30 -21.47
N TYR A 195 -13.02 32.23 -21.42
CA TYR A 195 -12.82 31.10 -20.52
C TYR A 195 -11.61 30.23 -20.90
N ARG A 196 -11.17 30.26 -22.18
CA ARG A 196 -9.98 29.55 -22.65
C ARG A 196 -8.72 29.93 -21.87
N LYS A 197 -8.57 31.22 -21.51
CA LYS A 197 -7.42 31.72 -20.74
C LYS A 197 -7.37 31.10 -19.34
N TYR A 198 -8.49 31.09 -18.62
CA TYR A 198 -8.59 30.48 -17.29
C TYR A 198 -8.39 28.97 -17.34
N TRP A 199 -8.99 28.30 -18.34
CA TRP A 199 -8.79 26.88 -18.56
C TRP A 199 -7.31 26.55 -18.81
N ASN A 200 -6.60 27.33 -19.64
CA ASN A 200 -5.17 27.10 -19.91
C ASN A 200 -4.36 27.23 -18.62
N TRP A 201 -4.58 28.30 -17.85
CA TRP A 201 -3.90 28.51 -16.58
C TRP A 201 -4.12 27.32 -15.63
N TYR A 202 -5.38 26.93 -15.42
CA TYR A 202 -5.74 25.79 -14.58
C TYR A 202 -5.12 24.48 -15.06
N HIS A 203 -5.29 24.12 -16.34
CA HIS A 203 -4.81 22.86 -16.91
C HIS A 203 -3.30 22.74 -16.79
N HIS A 204 -2.56 23.80 -17.12
CA HIS A 204 -1.09 23.82 -17.01
C HIS A 204 -0.61 23.74 -15.55
N TRP A 205 -1.16 24.54 -14.63
CA TRP A 205 -0.71 24.54 -13.24
C TRP A 205 -1.06 23.23 -12.52
N ALA A 206 -2.30 22.76 -12.64
CA ALA A 206 -2.69 21.49 -12.05
C ALA A 206 -1.90 20.31 -12.66
N GLY A 207 -1.50 20.39 -13.94
CA GLY A 207 -0.70 19.36 -14.60
C GLY A 207 0.73 19.33 -14.06
N ARG A 208 1.34 20.51 -13.89
CA ARG A 208 2.67 20.66 -13.29
C ARG A 208 2.69 20.16 -11.84
N LEU A 209 1.66 20.50 -11.04
CA LEU A 209 1.52 19.99 -9.68
C LEU A 209 1.36 18.46 -9.67
N ALA A 210 0.55 17.89 -10.56
CA ALA A 210 0.38 16.45 -10.66
C ALA A 210 1.71 15.74 -10.95
N LEU A 211 2.49 16.22 -11.92
CA LEU A 211 3.81 15.67 -12.25
C LEU A 211 4.80 15.77 -11.09
N PHE A 212 4.85 16.91 -10.39
CA PHE A 212 5.73 17.11 -9.25
C PHE A 212 5.40 16.16 -8.11
N PHE A 213 4.14 16.13 -7.66
CA PHE A 213 3.73 15.28 -6.54
C PHE A 213 3.75 13.80 -6.91
N ALA A 214 3.43 13.42 -8.16
CA ALA A 214 3.63 12.04 -8.62
C ALA A 214 5.09 11.63 -8.50
N SER A 215 6.02 12.54 -8.87
CA SER A 215 7.44 12.25 -8.81
C SER A 215 7.93 12.02 -7.36
N VAL A 216 7.53 12.89 -6.44
CA VAL A 216 7.81 12.74 -5.00
C VAL A 216 7.18 11.46 -4.46
N ASN A 217 5.94 11.17 -4.84
CA ASN A 217 5.21 10.02 -4.35
C ASN A 217 5.85 8.69 -4.79
N ILE A 218 6.36 8.62 -6.02
CA ILE A 218 7.08 7.44 -6.52
C ILE A 218 8.41 7.26 -5.78
N VAL A 219 9.18 8.32 -5.54
CA VAL A 219 10.44 8.24 -4.76
C VAL A 219 10.17 7.73 -3.35
N LEU A 220 9.14 8.27 -2.69
CA LEU A 220 8.74 7.83 -1.36
C LEU A 220 8.33 6.35 -1.37
N GLY A 221 7.56 5.92 -2.38
CA GLY A 221 7.16 4.52 -2.54
C GLY A 221 8.34 3.58 -2.77
N ILE A 222 9.32 3.97 -3.60
CA ILE A 222 10.55 3.21 -3.85
C ILE A 222 11.38 3.08 -2.57
N HIS A 223 11.50 4.16 -1.79
CA HIS A 223 12.25 4.17 -0.54
C HIS A 223 11.61 3.28 0.52
N VAL A 224 10.32 3.48 0.81
CA VAL A 224 9.58 2.70 1.83
C VAL A 224 9.40 1.24 1.39
N GLY A 225 9.16 0.97 0.12
CA GLY A 225 9.08 -0.39 -0.41
C GLY A 225 10.41 -1.17 -0.34
N GLY A 226 11.49 -0.53 0.14
CA GLY A 226 12.82 -1.10 0.19
C GLY A 226 13.26 -1.61 -1.17
N ALA A 227 12.88 -0.91 -2.24
CA ALA A 227 13.17 -1.33 -3.60
C ALA A 227 14.69 -1.38 -3.82
N ASP A 228 15.13 -2.32 -4.65
CA ASP A 228 16.54 -2.46 -4.96
C ASP A 228 17.08 -1.26 -5.76
N ASN A 229 18.38 -1.26 -6.01
CA ASN A 229 19.02 -0.18 -6.75
C ASN A 229 18.52 -0.09 -8.21
N SER A 230 18.03 -1.18 -8.80
CA SER A 230 17.54 -1.21 -10.17
C SER A 230 16.30 -0.32 -10.34
N TRP A 231 15.37 -0.37 -9.38
CA TRP A 231 14.19 0.51 -9.39
C TRP A 231 14.55 1.99 -9.25
N LYS A 232 15.51 2.31 -8.38
CA LYS A 232 16.00 3.69 -8.20
C LYS A 232 16.65 4.21 -9.48
N ILE A 233 17.51 3.41 -10.11
CA ILE A 233 18.20 3.75 -11.36
C ILE A 233 17.20 3.89 -12.51
N GLY A 234 16.31 2.91 -12.69
CA GLY A 234 15.33 2.90 -13.77
C GLY A 234 14.36 4.08 -13.68
N TYR A 235 13.91 4.40 -12.47
CA TYR A 235 13.08 5.58 -12.25
C TYR A 235 13.86 6.88 -12.47
N GLY A 236 15.10 6.98 -11.98
CA GLY A 236 15.97 8.15 -12.21
C GLY A 236 16.21 8.43 -13.69
N PHE A 237 16.47 7.37 -14.48
CA PHE A 237 16.60 7.48 -15.94
C PHE A 237 15.31 7.99 -16.60
N ASN A 238 14.15 7.42 -16.25
CA ASN A 238 12.86 7.89 -16.78
C ASN A 238 12.59 9.36 -16.44
N LEU A 239 12.86 9.75 -15.20
CA LEU A 239 12.66 11.13 -14.74
C LEU A 239 13.57 12.09 -15.51
N ALA A 240 14.84 11.72 -15.76
CA ALA A 240 15.77 12.52 -16.55
C ALA A 240 15.28 12.70 -17.99
N VAL A 241 14.79 11.64 -18.65
CA VAL A 241 14.21 11.72 -20.00
C VAL A 241 13.02 12.67 -20.05
N ILE A 242 12.11 12.57 -19.07
CA ILE A 242 10.94 13.47 -18.98
C ILE A 242 11.40 14.92 -18.78
N LEU A 243 12.35 15.18 -17.89
CA LEU A 243 12.88 16.53 -17.65
C LEU A 243 13.53 17.12 -18.90
N VAL A 244 14.35 16.35 -19.61
CA VAL A 244 14.97 16.79 -20.87
C VAL A 244 13.90 17.11 -21.92
N ALA A 245 12.89 16.26 -22.06
CA ALA A 245 11.78 16.51 -22.99
C ALA A 245 11.02 17.79 -22.65
N VAL A 246 10.74 18.05 -21.37
CA VAL A 246 10.09 19.28 -20.91
C VAL A 246 10.94 20.51 -21.22
N VAL A 247 12.24 20.48 -20.92
CA VAL A 247 13.16 21.59 -21.22
C VAL A 247 13.24 21.86 -22.72
N ALA A 248 13.33 20.81 -23.55
CA ALA A 248 13.36 20.94 -25.00
C ALA A 248 12.06 21.57 -25.55
N LEU A 249 10.90 21.10 -25.07
CA LEU A 249 9.60 21.64 -25.49
C LEU A 249 9.41 23.12 -25.07
N GLU A 250 9.80 23.48 -23.85
CA GLU A 250 9.75 24.88 -23.38
C GLU A 250 10.70 25.77 -24.20
N PHE A 251 11.91 25.30 -24.52
CA PHE A 251 12.85 26.03 -25.39
C PHE A 251 12.28 26.23 -26.81
N MET A 252 11.65 25.21 -27.39
CA MET A 252 10.99 25.31 -28.70
C MET A 252 9.81 26.29 -28.68
N LEU A 253 9.03 26.33 -27.60
CA LEU A 253 7.93 27.28 -27.42
C LEU A 253 8.44 28.71 -27.29
N TRP A 254 9.50 28.92 -26.50
CA TRP A 254 10.11 30.23 -26.29
C TRP A 254 10.70 30.81 -27.58
N THR A 255 11.46 30.00 -28.34
CA THR A 255 12.04 30.42 -29.62
C THR A 255 10.97 30.76 -30.66
N ARG A 256 9.88 30.00 -30.73
CA ARG A 256 8.73 30.32 -31.59
C ARG A 256 8.04 31.62 -31.19
N TRP A 257 7.81 31.83 -29.89
CA TRP A 257 7.19 33.06 -29.39
C TRP A 257 8.06 34.28 -29.70
N SER A 258 9.37 34.21 -29.43
CA SER A 258 10.31 35.29 -29.73
C SER A 258 10.31 35.70 -31.20
N LYS A 259 10.30 34.74 -32.14
CA LYS A 259 10.22 35.01 -33.59
C LYS A 259 8.93 35.71 -34.00
N ASN A 260 7.78 35.28 -33.45
CA ASN A 260 6.49 35.89 -33.76
C ASN A 260 6.38 37.32 -33.23
N SER A 261 7.03 37.64 -32.10
CA SER A 261 7.05 38.99 -31.55
C SER A 261 7.88 39.98 -32.40
N THR A 262 8.92 39.50 -33.10
CA THR A 262 9.77 40.36 -33.94
C THR A 262 9.12 40.72 -35.28
N SER A 263 8.17 39.91 -35.75
CA SER A 263 7.49 40.08 -37.04
C SER A 263 6.24 40.97 -37.01
N THR A 264 5.96 41.68 -35.91
CA THR A 264 4.79 42.58 -35.83
C THR A 264 5.13 43.91 -36.51
N PRO A 265 4.51 44.31 -37.64
CA PRO A 265 4.78 45.61 -38.26
C PRO A 265 4.18 46.72 -37.39
N THR A 266 5.00 47.69 -37.03
CA THR A 266 4.53 49.00 -36.54
C THR A 266 3.88 49.74 -37.70
N TYR A 267 2.57 49.95 -37.61
CA TYR A 267 1.85 50.98 -38.36
C TYR A 267 1.42 52.08 -37.40
#